data_AF-A0A3S2VQG1-F1
#
_entry.id   AF-A0A3S2VQG1-F1
#
_cell.length_a   1.000
_cell.length_b   1.000
_cell.length_c   1.000
_cell.angle_alpha   90.00
_cell.angle_beta   90.00
_cell.angle_gamma   90.00
#
_symmetry.space_group_name_H-M   'P 1'
#
loop_
_entity.id
_entity.type
_entity.pdbx_description
1 polymer ?
#
loop_
_entity_poly.entity_id
_entity_poly.type
_entity_poly.pdbx_seq_one_letter_code
_entity_poly.pdbx_strand_id
1 'polypeptide(L)'
;MEVILLERVAKLGQMGETVKVRPGFARNFLLARGKALRATEANKKRFEDQRAQLETRNLERRSDAEKVAETLNGQSFVLIRQAGETGVLYGSVSPRDLADVVTREGFTVGREQFSLNQPIKTLGLHTVPVVLHPEVEVSVTVNVARSPEEAERQARGESTTAREEFNLDDLGLEVGAALAEAGPDADDR
;
A
#
# COMPACT_ATOMS: atom_id res chain seq x y z
N MET A 1 9.32 31.29 -4.12
CA MET A 1 8.07 31.85 -3.56
C MET A 1 8.00 31.38 -2.11
N GLU A 2 7.68 32.27 -1.20
CA GLU A 2 7.63 31.95 0.24
C GLU A 2 6.19 31.72 0.68
N VAL A 3 6.01 30.66 1.47
CA VAL A 3 4.71 30.24 1.98
C VAL A 3 4.82 29.82 3.44
N ILE A 4 3.76 30.05 4.20
CA ILE A 4 3.62 29.64 5.61
C ILE A 4 2.75 28.38 5.62
N LEU A 5 3.23 27.30 6.21
CA LEU A 5 2.49 26.03 6.24
C LEU A 5 1.38 26.06 7.29
N LEU A 6 0.18 25.65 6.91
CA LEU A 6 -0.97 25.52 7.81
C LEU A 6 -1.08 24.11 8.41
N GLU A 7 -0.48 23.14 7.76
CA GLU A 7 -0.40 21.75 8.21
C GLU A 7 0.99 21.20 7.89
N ARG A 8 1.37 20.11 8.56
CA ARG A 8 2.60 19.38 8.24
C ARG A 8 2.55 18.86 6.81
N VAL A 9 3.63 19.07 6.05
CA VAL A 9 3.79 18.52 4.71
C VAL A 9 5.07 17.70 4.66
N ALA A 10 4.95 16.44 4.25
CA ALA A 10 6.09 15.54 4.12
C ALA A 10 7.19 16.16 3.25
N LYS A 11 8.45 16.09 3.73
CA LYS A 11 9.66 16.62 3.09
C LYS A 11 9.73 18.15 2.97
N LEU A 12 8.81 18.90 3.60
CA LEU A 12 8.79 20.36 3.51
C LEU A 12 8.99 21.05 4.85
N GLY A 13 8.22 20.69 5.87
CA GLY A 13 8.30 21.36 7.17
C GLY A 13 7.07 21.10 8.05
N GLN A 14 7.10 21.69 9.24
CA GLN A 14 6.02 21.62 10.21
C GLN A 14 5.00 22.76 10.04
N MET A 15 3.85 22.63 10.69
CA MET A 15 2.86 23.71 10.74
C MET A 15 3.49 25.00 11.32
N GLY A 16 3.23 26.13 10.67
CA GLY A 16 3.73 27.46 11.05
C GLY A 16 5.10 27.81 10.46
N GLU A 17 5.80 26.87 9.84
CA GLU A 17 7.10 27.13 9.23
C GLU A 17 6.96 27.94 7.94
N THR A 18 7.84 28.92 7.75
CA THR A 18 7.93 29.67 6.48
C THR A 18 8.98 29.01 5.60
N VAL A 19 8.54 28.47 4.47
CA VAL A 19 9.37 27.69 3.56
C VAL A 19 9.42 28.32 2.16
N LYS A 20 10.58 28.20 1.51
CA LYS A 20 10.80 28.68 0.14
C LYS A 20 10.60 27.54 -0.85
N VAL A 21 9.57 27.66 -1.69
CA VAL A 21 9.22 26.64 -2.70
C VAL A 21 9.17 27.21 -4.11
N ARG A 22 9.16 26.29 -5.10
CA ARG A 22 8.95 26.63 -6.50
C ARG A 22 7.54 27.22 -6.69
N PRO A 23 7.36 28.32 -7.45
CA PRO A 23 6.05 28.97 -7.60
C PRO A 23 4.93 28.06 -8.12
N GLY A 24 5.23 27.14 -9.03
CA GLY A 24 4.26 26.17 -9.54
C GLY A 24 3.74 25.24 -8.46
N PHE A 25 4.62 24.72 -7.60
CA PHE A 25 4.25 23.87 -6.47
C PHE A 25 3.42 24.61 -5.42
N ALA A 26 3.80 25.86 -5.10
CA ALA A 26 2.99 26.70 -4.21
C ALA A 26 1.57 26.91 -4.75
N ARG A 27 1.42 27.31 -6.01
CA ARG A 27 0.11 27.66 -6.58
C ARG A 27 -0.78 26.45 -6.81
N ASN A 28 -0.25 25.39 -7.41
CA ASN A 28 -1.06 24.26 -7.90
C ASN A 28 -1.35 23.22 -6.80
N PHE A 29 -0.49 23.14 -5.78
CA PHE A 29 -0.63 22.13 -4.73
C PHE A 29 -0.91 22.76 -3.37
N LEU A 30 0.02 23.56 -2.83
CA LEU A 30 -0.08 24.04 -1.45
C LEU A 30 -1.22 25.04 -1.24
N LEU A 31 -1.32 26.06 -2.08
CA LEU A 31 -2.36 27.09 -1.98
C LEU A 31 -3.72 26.55 -2.45
N ALA A 32 -3.75 25.79 -3.55
CA ALA A 32 -4.98 25.21 -4.08
C ALA A 32 -5.66 24.24 -3.11
N ARG A 33 -4.87 23.46 -2.35
CA ARG A 33 -5.39 22.53 -1.33
C ARG A 33 -5.50 23.16 0.07
N GLY A 34 -5.25 24.46 0.21
CA GLY A 34 -5.32 25.15 1.50
C GLY A 34 -4.31 24.67 2.54
N LYS A 35 -3.17 24.09 2.13
CA LYS A 35 -2.11 23.59 3.02
C LYS A 35 -1.14 24.67 3.46
N ALA A 36 -1.16 25.83 2.79
CA ALA A 36 -0.27 26.94 3.07
C ALA A 36 -0.91 28.29 2.76
N LEU A 37 -0.35 29.36 3.31
CA LEU A 37 -0.64 30.75 2.95
C LEU A 37 0.58 31.40 2.31
N ARG A 38 0.38 32.45 1.51
CA ARG A 38 1.51 33.28 1.05
C ARG A 38 2.12 34.00 2.24
N ALA A 39 3.45 34.06 2.29
CA ALA A 39 4.19 34.71 3.36
C ALA A 39 4.16 36.26 3.27
N THR A 40 2.97 36.86 3.38
CA THR A 40 2.79 38.32 3.52
C THR A 40 2.61 38.69 4.99
N GLU A 41 2.94 39.92 5.38
CA GLU A 41 2.79 40.38 6.77
C GLU A 41 1.34 40.25 7.28
N ALA A 42 0.36 40.56 6.44
CA ALA A 42 -1.05 40.38 6.77
C ALA A 42 -1.39 38.91 7.07
N ASN A 43 -0.87 37.96 6.28
CA ASN A 43 -1.13 36.54 6.49
C ASN A 43 -0.36 35.97 7.69
N LYS A 44 0.82 36.53 8.04
CA LYS A 44 1.55 36.17 9.26
C LYS A 44 0.72 36.49 10.50
N LYS A 45 0.19 37.71 10.61
CA LYS A 45 -0.70 38.11 11.72
C LYS A 45 -1.95 37.23 11.79
N ARG A 46 -2.61 37.00 10.64
CA ARG A 46 -3.78 36.12 10.58
C ARG A 46 -3.46 34.68 11.02
N PHE A 47 -2.27 34.17 10.68
CA PHE A 47 -1.85 32.85 11.13
C PHE A 47 -1.66 32.80 12.63
N GLU A 48 -1.01 33.82 13.23
CA GLU A 48 -0.82 33.92 14.68
C GLU A 48 -2.17 33.93 15.43
N ASP A 49 -3.14 34.70 14.95
CA ASP A 49 -4.50 34.76 15.52
C ASP A 49 -5.23 33.41 15.44
N GLN A 50 -5.01 32.67 14.35
CA GLN A 50 -5.67 31.38 14.08
C GLN A 50 -4.87 30.17 14.59
N ARG A 51 -3.66 30.39 15.08
CA ARG A 51 -2.71 29.32 15.40
C ARG A 51 -3.27 28.36 16.42
N ALA A 52 -3.79 28.89 17.54
CA ALA A 52 -4.37 28.07 18.60
C ALA A 52 -5.53 27.20 18.08
N GLN A 53 -6.42 27.77 17.26
CA GLN A 53 -7.54 27.03 16.68
C GLN A 53 -7.09 25.96 15.67
N LEU A 54 -6.05 26.25 14.88
CA LEU A 54 -5.48 25.30 13.93
C LEU A 54 -4.78 24.15 14.66
N GLU A 55 -4.04 24.43 15.74
CA GLU A 55 -3.38 23.41 16.56
C GLU A 55 -4.41 22.49 17.23
N THR A 56 -5.47 23.04 17.83
CA THR A 56 -6.55 22.23 18.43
C THR A 56 -7.21 21.31 17.40
N ARG A 57 -7.60 21.85 16.23
CA ARG A 57 -8.20 21.03 15.15
C ARG A 57 -7.25 19.98 14.61
N ASN A 58 -5.95 20.28 14.55
CA ASN A 58 -4.95 19.31 14.11
C ASN A 58 -4.83 18.17 15.13
N LEU A 59 -4.78 18.50 16.42
CA LEU A 59 -4.71 17.52 17.50
C LEU A 59 -5.94 16.59 17.53
N GLU A 60 -7.14 17.14 17.38
CA GLU A 60 -8.38 16.36 17.30
C GLU A 60 -8.33 15.37 16.12
N ARG A 61 -8.02 15.87 14.91
CA ARG A 61 -7.91 15.03 13.71
C ARG A 61 -6.83 13.98 13.83
N ARG A 62 -5.71 14.31 14.45
CA ARG A 62 -4.63 13.36 14.72
C ARG A 62 -5.11 12.26 15.67
N SER A 63 -5.77 12.62 16.78
CA SER A 63 -6.28 11.65 17.74
C SER A 63 -7.31 10.71 17.11
N ASP A 64 -8.21 11.23 16.27
CA ASP A 64 -9.17 10.39 15.55
C ASP A 64 -8.48 9.49 14.51
N ALA A 65 -7.46 9.99 13.82
CA ALA A 65 -6.66 9.18 12.91
C ALA A 65 -5.86 8.09 13.65
N GLU A 66 -5.35 8.35 14.86
CA GLU A 66 -4.66 7.38 15.69
C GLU A 66 -5.59 6.23 16.10
N LYS A 67 -6.84 6.52 16.50
CA LYS A 67 -7.85 5.48 16.80
C LYS A 67 -8.13 4.59 15.59
N VAL A 68 -8.30 5.19 14.42
CA VAL A 68 -8.50 4.42 13.18
C VAL A 68 -7.25 3.63 12.84
N ALA A 69 -6.06 4.21 13.02
CA ALA A 69 -4.78 3.55 12.78
C ALA A 69 -4.62 2.28 13.62
N GLU A 70 -4.96 2.32 14.91
CA GLU A 70 -4.90 1.13 15.78
C GLU A 70 -5.74 -0.03 15.25
N THR A 71 -6.94 0.27 14.74
CA THR A 71 -7.84 -0.75 14.19
C THR A 71 -7.45 -1.25 12.81
N LEU A 72 -6.85 -0.38 11.98
CA LEU A 72 -6.56 -0.65 10.57
C LEU A 72 -5.16 -1.23 10.37
N ASN A 73 -4.23 -0.96 11.29
CA ASN A 73 -2.86 -1.44 11.20
C ASN A 73 -2.80 -2.97 11.30
N GLY A 74 -2.17 -3.60 10.30
CA GLY A 74 -2.05 -5.06 10.25
C GLY A 74 -3.31 -5.79 9.77
N GLN A 75 -4.37 -5.08 9.39
CA GLN A 75 -5.51 -5.73 8.73
C GLN A 75 -5.14 -6.25 7.35
N SER A 76 -5.71 -7.42 7.03
CA SER A 76 -5.60 -8.05 5.73
C SER A 76 -6.92 -7.93 4.98
N PHE A 77 -6.85 -7.45 3.74
CA PHE A 77 -8.00 -7.29 2.85
C PHE A 77 -7.86 -8.24 1.68
N VAL A 78 -8.91 -8.99 1.38
CA VAL A 78 -8.92 -9.89 0.22
C VAL A 78 -9.56 -9.19 -0.97
N LEU A 79 -8.84 -9.17 -2.09
CA LEU A 79 -9.33 -8.63 -3.36
C LEU A 79 -9.31 -9.71 -4.44
N ILE A 80 -10.48 -10.06 -4.94
CA ILE A 80 -10.63 -11.06 -5.99
C ILE A 80 -10.56 -10.39 -7.37
N ARG A 81 -9.61 -10.82 -8.20
CA ARG A 81 -9.41 -10.33 -9.56
C ARG A 81 -8.97 -11.43 -10.51
N GLN A 82 -9.39 -11.32 -11.77
CA GLN A 82 -9.00 -12.25 -12.82
C GLN A 82 -7.52 -12.06 -13.19
N ALA A 83 -6.77 -13.16 -13.26
CA ALA A 83 -5.36 -13.20 -13.60
C ALA A 83 -5.05 -14.39 -14.51
N GLY A 84 -4.00 -14.25 -15.30
CA GLY A 84 -3.45 -15.35 -16.10
C GLY A 84 -2.72 -16.39 -15.24
N GLU A 85 -2.36 -17.51 -15.85
CA GLU A 85 -1.67 -18.64 -15.20
C GLU A 85 -0.30 -18.26 -14.61
N THR A 86 0.33 -17.23 -15.16
CA THR A 86 1.62 -16.70 -14.70
C THR A 86 1.52 -15.80 -13.46
N GLY A 87 0.31 -15.61 -12.91
CA GLY A 87 0.08 -14.76 -11.74
C GLY A 87 0.01 -13.26 -12.05
N VAL A 88 -0.02 -12.88 -13.33
CA VAL A 88 -0.22 -11.49 -13.78
C VAL A 88 -1.72 -11.22 -13.95
N LEU A 89 -2.20 -10.13 -13.36
CA LEU A 89 -3.59 -9.68 -13.46
C LEU A 89 -3.90 -9.19 -14.88
N TYR A 90 -5.10 -9.51 -15.39
CA TYR A 90 -5.57 -8.94 -16.66
C TYR A 90 -5.90 -7.45 -16.54
N GLY A 91 -6.21 -6.99 -15.33
CA GLY A 91 -6.38 -5.58 -14.98
C GLY A 91 -5.31 -5.11 -14.01
N SER A 92 -5.50 -3.92 -13.46
CA SER A 92 -4.68 -3.40 -12.37
C SER A 92 -5.54 -3.09 -11.16
N VAL A 93 -5.01 -3.34 -9.96
CA VAL A 93 -5.62 -2.84 -8.74
C VAL A 93 -5.17 -1.40 -8.54
N SER A 94 -6.15 -0.50 -8.51
CA SER A 94 -5.93 0.92 -8.29
C SER A 94 -6.26 1.31 -6.84
N PRO A 95 -5.82 2.49 -6.37
CA PRO A 95 -6.23 3.04 -5.08
C PRO A 95 -7.75 3.13 -4.88
N ARG A 96 -8.51 3.22 -5.98
CA ARG A 96 -9.98 3.22 -5.94
C ARG A 96 -10.52 1.86 -5.53
N ASP A 97 -10.00 0.77 -6.11
CA ASP A 97 -10.41 -0.58 -5.75
C ASP A 97 -10.12 -0.89 -4.28
N LEU A 98 -8.97 -0.43 -3.79
CA LEU A 98 -8.58 -0.58 -2.37
C LEU A 98 -9.54 0.17 -1.45
N ALA A 99 -9.84 1.43 -1.76
CA ALA A 99 -10.79 2.22 -0.98
C ALA A 99 -12.18 1.56 -0.92
N ASP A 100 -12.65 1.02 -2.05
CA ASP A 100 -13.95 0.35 -2.12
C ASP A 100 -13.98 -0.92 -1.24
N VAL A 101 -12.91 -1.73 -1.22
CA VAL A 101 -12.82 -2.92 -0.36
C VAL A 101 -12.77 -2.54 1.11
N VAL A 102 -11.88 -1.60 1.47
CA VAL A 102 -11.72 -1.16 2.86
C VAL A 102 -13.02 -0.54 3.41
N THR A 103 -13.77 0.18 2.56
CA THR A 103 -15.09 0.72 2.91
C THR A 103 -16.14 -0.36 3.14
N ARG A 104 -16.10 -1.47 2.38
CA ARG A 104 -17.02 -2.61 2.59
C ARG A 104 -16.79 -3.31 3.91
N GLU A 105 -15.54 -3.37 4.37
CA GLU A 105 -15.17 -3.92 5.68
C GLU A 105 -15.44 -2.96 6.85
N GLY A 106 -16.04 -1.79 6.58
CA GLY A 106 -16.50 -0.84 7.61
C GLY A 106 -15.56 0.33 7.88
N PHE A 107 -14.44 0.45 7.16
CA PHE A 107 -13.49 1.55 7.33
C PHE A 107 -13.67 2.63 6.26
N THR A 108 -13.95 3.86 6.67
CA THR A 108 -14.11 4.97 5.72
C THR A 108 -12.74 5.53 5.33
N VAL A 109 -12.07 4.90 4.36
CA VAL A 109 -10.78 5.34 3.82
C VAL A 109 -10.93 5.75 2.36
N GLY A 110 -10.56 6.99 2.05
CA GLY A 110 -10.62 7.55 0.70
C GLY A 110 -9.42 7.12 -0.17
N ARG A 111 -9.63 7.08 -1.49
CA ARG A 111 -8.58 6.75 -2.48
C ARG A 111 -7.31 7.60 -2.38
N GLU A 112 -7.41 8.83 -1.90
CA GLU A 112 -6.29 9.77 -1.79
C GLU A 112 -5.37 9.46 -0.60
N GLN A 113 -5.85 8.64 0.34
CA GLN A 113 -5.09 8.21 1.52
C GLN A 113 -4.20 7.01 1.21
N PHE A 114 -4.47 6.24 0.14
CA PHE A 114 -3.61 5.15 -0.29
C PHE A 114 -2.40 5.69 -1.06
N SER A 115 -1.21 5.45 -0.52
CA SER A 115 0.06 5.86 -1.12
C SER A 115 0.60 4.74 -2.02
N LEU A 116 0.06 4.66 -3.25
CA LEU A 116 0.46 3.66 -4.22
C LEU A 116 1.25 4.30 -5.37
N ASN A 117 2.55 4.00 -5.47
CA ASN A 117 3.40 4.53 -6.54
C ASN A 117 3.08 3.90 -7.91
N GLN A 118 2.76 2.61 -7.92
CA GLN A 118 2.44 1.85 -9.12
C GLN A 118 1.22 0.95 -8.85
N PRO A 119 0.27 0.84 -9.78
CA PRO A 119 -0.85 -0.09 -9.66
C PRO A 119 -0.38 -1.53 -9.48
N ILE A 120 -1.08 -2.32 -8.65
CA ILE A 120 -0.74 -3.73 -8.43
C ILE A 120 -1.20 -4.54 -9.65
N LYS A 121 -0.30 -5.33 -10.22
CA LYS A 121 -0.53 -6.13 -11.43
C LYS A 121 -0.25 -7.62 -11.24
N THR A 122 0.07 -8.05 -10.02
CA THR A 122 0.40 -9.44 -9.72
C THR A 122 -0.47 -9.96 -8.58
N LEU A 123 -0.73 -11.26 -8.60
CA LEU A 123 -1.34 -11.96 -7.47
C LEU A 123 -0.40 -12.01 -6.27
N GLY A 124 -0.98 -12.25 -5.09
CA GLY A 124 -0.27 -12.43 -3.83
C GLY A 124 -0.51 -11.31 -2.82
N LEU A 125 0.31 -11.32 -1.77
CA LEU A 125 0.23 -10.38 -0.65
C LEU A 125 1.04 -9.12 -0.95
N HIS A 126 0.38 -7.97 -0.90
CA HIS A 126 0.98 -6.66 -1.14
C HIS A 126 0.78 -5.77 0.07
N THR A 127 1.87 -5.25 0.65
CA THR A 127 1.79 -4.27 1.72
C THR A 127 1.61 -2.88 1.13
N VAL A 128 0.50 -2.22 1.45
CA VAL A 128 0.14 -0.89 0.95
C VAL A 128 0.14 0.12 2.10
N PRO A 129 0.91 1.21 2.00
CA PRO A 129 0.86 2.29 2.98
C PRO A 129 -0.38 3.16 2.80
N VAL A 130 -1.02 3.50 3.92
CA VAL A 130 -2.20 4.35 4.03
C VAL A 130 -1.88 5.51 4.95
N VAL A 131 -2.01 6.72 4.40
CA VAL A 131 -1.77 7.98 5.10
C VAL A 131 -3.11 8.50 5.61
N LEU A 132 -3.42 8.25 6.89
CA LEU A 132 -4.65 8.72 7.53
C LEU A 132 -4.55 10.20 7.92
N HIS A 133 -3.38 10.61 8.40
CA HIS A 133 -3.07 11.98 8.77
C HIS A 133 -1.61 12.28 8.39
N PRO A 134 -1.19 13.55 8.19
CA PRO A 134 0.21 13.87 7.92
C PRO A 134 1.23 13.35 8.94
N GLU A 135 0.80 12.95 10.13
CA GLU A 135 1.64 12.37 11.20
C GLU A 135 1.35 10.89 11.48
N VAL A 136 0.30 10.32 10.86
CA VAL A 136 -0.18 8.96 11.12
C VAL A 136 -0.25 8.22 9.80
N GLU A 137 0.69 7.30 9.61
CA GLU A 137 0.78 6.39 8.47
C GLU A 137 0.72 4.96 8.99
N VAL A 138 -0.07 4.13 8.32
CA VAL A 138 -0.24 2.71 8.65
C VAL A 138 -0.05 1.86 7.41
N SER A 139 0.33 0.60 7.61
CA SER A 139 0.44 -0.37 6.52
C SER A 139 -0.66 -1.41 6.63
N VAL A 140 -1.32 -1.68 5.50
CA VAL A 140 -2.33 -2.73 5.35
C VAL A 140 -1.88 -3.75 4.32
N THR A 141 -2.19 -5.01 4.58
CA THR A 141 -1.85 -6.10 3.68
C THR A 141 -3.04 -6.36 2.75
N VAL A 142 -2.82 -6.28 1.46
CA VAL A 142 -3.82 -6.56 0.44
C VAL A 142 -3.47 -7.89 -0.20
N ASN A 143 -4.33 -8.88 -0.03
CA ASN A 143 -4.22 -10.19 -0.63
C ASN A 143 -4.99 -10.22 -1.95
N VAL A 144 -4.28 -10.31 -3.07
CA VAL A 144 -4.88 -10.33 -4.41
C VAL A 144 -4.89 -11.76 -4.95
N ALA A 145 -6.07 -12.34 -5.12
CA ALA A 145 -6.27 -13.74 -5.50
C ALA A 145 -7.29 -13.91 -6.63
N ARG A 146 -7.30 -15.07 -7.31
CA ARG A 146 -8.32 -15.38 -8.33
C ARG A 146 -9.61 -15.92 -7.74
N SER A 147 -9.52 -16.57 -6.57
CA SER A 147 -10.67 -17.14 -5.85
C SER A 147 -10.53 -16.95 -4.33
N PRO A 148 -11.63 -17.04 -3.56
CA PRO A 148 -11.58 -16.99 -2.09
C PRO A 148 -10.69 -18.09 -1.49
N GLU A 149 -10.77 -19.31 -2.03
CA GLU A 149 -9.94 -20.44 -1.58
C GLU A 149 -8.44 -20.22 -1.84
N GLU A 150 -8.09 -19.57 -2.96
CA GLU A 150 -6.71 -19.18 -3.23
C GLU A 150 -6.23 -18.10 -2.27
N ALA A 151 -7.10 -17.15 -1.89
CA ALA A 151 -6.75 -16.13 -0.91
C ALA A 151 -6.43 -16.75 0.47
N GLU A 152 -7.20 -17.74 0.90
CA GLU A 152 -6.93 -18.47 2.16
C GLU A 152 -5.60 -19.23 2.11
N ARG A 153 -5.28 -19.89 1.00
CA ARG A 153 -3.99 -20.56 0.80
C ARG A 153 -2.81 -19.58 0.86
N GLN A 154 -2.94 -18.44 0.18
CA GLN A 154 -1.94 -17.39 0.21
C GLN A 154 -1.76 -16.80 1.62
N ALA A 155 -2.85 -16.66 2.39
CA ALA A 155 -2.79 -16.19 3.78
C ALA A 155 -2.05 -17.19 4.71
N ARG A 156 -2.11 -18.50 4.41
CA ARG A 156 -1.34 -19.55 5.11
C ARG A 156 0.12 -19.64 4.68
N GLY A 157 0.55 -18.87 3.67
CA GLY A 157 1.92 -18.88 3.15
C GLY A 157 2.19 -19.95 2.10
N GLU A 158 1.15 -20.59 1.55
CA GLU A 158 1.30 -21.53 0.43
C GLU A 158 1.46 -20.73 -0.89
N SER A 159 2.58 -20.90 -1.58
CA SER A 159 2.85 -20.23 -2.86
C SER A 159 2.01 -20.85 -3.97
N THR A 160 1.13 -20.07 -4.61
CA THR A 160 0.26 -20.55 -5.70
C THR A 160 0.80 -20.27 -7.10
N THR A 161 2.05 -19.80 -7.22
CA THR A 161 2.74 -19.86 -8.50
C THR A 161 3.03 -21.32 -8.81
N ALA A 162 2.44 -21.84 -9.87
CA ALA A 162 2.59 -23.22 -10.37
C ALA A 162 4.00 -23.50 -10.92
N ARG A 163 5.06 -23.09 -10.21
CA ARG A 163 6.45 -23.32 -10.61
C ARG A 163 7.42 -23.39 -9.43
N GLU A 164 7.10 -24.22 -8.44
CA GLU A 164 7.97 -24.80 -7.41
C GLU A 164 7.08 -25.90 -6.77
N GLU A 165 7.24 -27.22 -6.93
CA GLU A 165 8.28 -28.10 -7.45
C GLU A 165 7.55 -29.22 -8.22
N PHE A 166 7.87 -29.46 -9.51
CA PHE A 166 7.97 -30.86 -9.91
C PHE A 166 9.17 -31.34 -9.10
N ASN A 167 8.91 -31.99 -7.95
CA ASN A 167 9.95 -32.53 -7.09
C ASN A 167 10.90 -33.31 -7.99
N LEU A 168 12.11 -32.76 -8.19
CA LEU A 168 13.16 -33.45 -8.94
C LEU A 168 13.52 -34.77 -8.22
N ASP A 169 13.14 -34.88 -6.95
CA ASP A 169 13.21 -36.09 -6.13
C ASP A 169 12.22 -37.19 -6.55
N ASP A 170 11.04 -36.84 -7.08
CA ASP A 170 10.02 -37.81 -7.52
C ASP A 170 10.41 -38.45 -8.87
N LEU A 171 11.00 -37.64 -9.76
CA LEU A 171 11.59 -38.12 -11.02
C LEU A 171 12.91 -38.88 -10.82
N GLY A 172 13.68 -38.54 -9.79
CA GLY A 172 14.93 -39.24 -9.46
C GLY A 172 14.70 -40.67 -8.96
N LEU A 173 13.60 -40.91 -8.26
CA LEU A 173 13.24 -42.24 -7.75
C LEU A 173 12.73 -43.18 -8.84
N GLU A 174 11.88 -42.69 -9.76
CA GLU A 174 11.35 -43.52 -10.85
C GLU A 174 12.43 -43.94 -11.85
N VAL A 175 13.37 -43.05 -12.18
CA VAL A 175 14.48 -43.37 -13.10
C VAL A 175 15.50 -44.31 -12.43
N GLY A 176 15.75 -44.14 -11.13
CA GLY A 176 16.62 -45.03 -10.36
C GLY A 176 16.07 -46.45 -10.21
N ALA A 177 14.75 -46.59 -9.99
CA ALA A 177 14.08 -47.89 -9.94
C ALA A 177 14.08 -48.59 -11.31
N ALA A 178 13.85 -47.85 -12.40
CA ALA A 178 13.86 -48.40 -13.76
C ALA A 178 15.26 -48.90 -14.20
N LEU A 179 16.34 -48.20 -13.80
CA LEU A 179 17.71 -48.67 -14.05
C LEU A 179 18.13 -49.83 -13.15
N ALA A 180 17.57 -49.95 -11.95
CA ALA A 180 17.84 -51.07 -11.05
C ALA A 180 17.12 -52.36 -11.48
N GLU A 181 15.93 -52.27 -12.08
CA GLU A 181 15.26 -53.41 -12.71
C GLU A 181 15.85 -53.81 -14.05
N ALA A 182 16.44 -52.87 -14.79
CA ALA A 182 17.27 -53.14 -15.97
C ALA A 182 18.71 -53.45 -15.55
N GLY A 183 18.92 -54.57 -14.85
CA GLY A 183 20.25 -55.04 -14.45
C GLY A 183 21.25 -55.09 -15.62
N PRO A 184 22.56 -55.09 -15.34
CA PRO A 184 23.60 -55.06 -16.38
C PRO A 184 23.68 -56.43 -17.06
N ASP A 185 22.84 -56.67 -18.06
CA ASP A 185 23.13 -57.69 -19.08
C ASP A 185 24.19 -57.13 -20.04
N ALA A 186 25.41 -57.05 -19.51
CA ALA A 186 26.62 -56.99 -20.29
C ALA A 186 27.34 -58.34 -20.19
N ASP A 187 27.15 -59.12 -21.26
CA ASP A 187 28.17 -59.95 -21.88
C ASP A 187 28.55 -61.29 -21.21
N ASP A 188 28.00 -62.39 -21.74
CA ASP A 188 28.75 -63.64 -21.90
C ASP A 188 28.26 -64.41 -23.15
N ARG A 189 28.80 -64.05 -24.33
CA ARG A 189 29.31 -64.96 -25.39
C ARG A 189 29.67 -64.26 -26.70
#